data_AF-A0A7X5U4N3-F1
#
_entry.id   AF-A0A7X5U4N3-F1
#
_cell.length_a   1.000
_cell.length_b   1.000
_cell.length_c   1.000
_cell.angle_alpha   90.00
_cell.angle_beta   90.00
_cell.angle_gamma   90.00
#
_symmetry.space_group_name_H-M   'P 1'
#
loop_
_entity.id
_entity.type
_entity.pdbx_description
1 polymer ?
#
loop_
_entity_poly.entity_id
_entity_poly.type
_entity_poly.pdbx_seq_one_letter_code
_entity_poly.pdbx_strand_id
1 'polypeptide(L)'
;MLVLLLVTVLGLAGCARFIPAASRAAAPDPGYFFAGPVSTYGVSVSPAQRDRLAYLRALRRLDPCGLLTRETLAKIGEIGSVGTMFAFDECDVDIKVAGESARRYVSVWVGLDTLEPSPCEFVGSLPLDRLPGAPPLPGPVEPVVRITPITEQSCDFADLIGRSAAPILDATRPPIRDGAAAYPVVLAERDPCEIVAVQPAARWDIGATRPHMCAMTLADRTAVRLTLQPQLFEPGTDNRSRLSRDGVVVFLDTQLCTASVFLGAPMRRKLLGGDYLRPSDVVIRPSVSVESTPPRCETVTDIAVSAAKLFG
;
A
#
# COMPACT_ATOMS: atom_id res chain seq x y z
N MET A 1 -4.75 63.96 43.58
CA MET A 1 -5.92 63.18 44.05
C MET A 1 -6.59 62.58 42.82
N LEU A 2 -6.88 61.26 42.87
CA LEU A 2 -7.56 60.40 41.88
C LEU A 2 -6.78 60.08 40.58
N VAL A 3 -6.12 58.92 40.44
CA VAL A 3 -6.63 57.52 40.27
C VAL A 3 -7.04 57.26 38.80
N LEU A 4 -6.18 56.66 37.97
CA LEU A 4 -6.05 55.22 37.68
C LEU A 4 -7.05 54.73 36.62
N LEU A 5 -6.58 54.46 35.40
CA LEU A 5 -7.12 53.41 34.51
C LEU A 5 -6.12 53.11 33.40
N LEU A 6 -5.20 52.19 33.70
CA LEU A 6 -4.51 51.36 32.71
C LEU A 6 -5.56 50.41 32.11
N VAL A 7 -5.80 50.49 30.81
CA VAL A 7 -6.43 49.41 30.05
C VAL A 7 -5.36 48.82 29.13
N THR A 8 -4.74 47.77 29.62
CA THR A 8 -3.87 46.85 28.88
C THR A 8 -4.68 46.18 27.77
N VAL A 9 -4.57 46.68 26.55
CA VAL A 9 -4.95 45.94 25.35
C VAL A 9 -3.80 44.98 25.03
N LEU A 10 -3.82 43.79 25.64
CA LEU A 10 -3.03 42.66 25.16
C LEU A 10 -3.63 42.22 23.81
N GLY A 11 -3.05 42.75 22.73
CA GLY A 11 -3.29 42.25 21.39
C GLY A 11 -2.89 40.78 21.31
N LEU A 12 -3.88 39.93 21.03
CA LEU A 12 -3.72 38.55 20.60
C LEU A 12 -2.91 38.52 19.29
N ALA A 13 -1.59 38.65 19.38
CA ALA A 13 -0.67 38.29 18.30
C ALA A 13 -0.59 36.76 18.25
N GLY A 14 -1.65 36.14 17.74
CA GLY A 14 -1.61 34.74 17.36
C GLY A 14 -0.56 34.59 16.27
N CYS A 15 0.53 33.89 16.59
CA CYS A 15 1.51 33.44 15.60
C CYS A 15 0.81 32.49 14.62
N ALA A 16 0.17 33.04 13.60
CA ALA A 16 -0.22 32.28 12.42
C ALA A 16 1.07 31.82 11.76
N ARG A 17 1.52 30.62 12.11
CA ARG A 17 2.54 29.91 11.35
C ARG A 17 1.94 29.67 9.97
N PHE A 18 2.29 30.54 9.03
CA PHE A 18 2.10 30.31 7.62
C PHE A 18 2.91 29.06 7.29
N ILE A 19 2.27 27.90 7.24
CA ILE A 19 2.85 26.73 6.61
C ILE A 19 2.71 27.03 5.12
N PRO A 20 3.80 27.35 4.39
CA PRO A 20 3.71 27.50 2.96
C PRO A 20 3.10 26.21 2.42
N ALA A 21 2.02 26.34 1.63
CA ALA A 21 1.48 25.23 0.88
C ALA A 21 2.65 24.61 0.12
N ALA A 22 2.94 23.33 0.37
CA ALA A 22 3.97 22.61 -0.36
C ALA A 22 3.74 22.87 -1.85
N SER A 23 4.76 23.41 -2.53
CA SER A 23 4.70 23.61 -3.97
C SER A 23 4.22 22.29 -4.58
N ARG A 24 3.12 22.31 -5.35
CA ARG A 24 2.74 21.16 -6.18
C ARG A 24 4.01 20.75 -6.91
N ALA A 25 4.55 19.58 -6.57
CA ALA A 25 5.73 19.05 -7.24
C ALA A 25 5.46 19.11 -8.75
N ALA A 26 6.49 19.47 -9.53
CA ALA A 26 6.40 19.40 -10.98
C ALA A 26 5.82 18.02 -11.35
N ALA A 27 4.90 17.99 -12.32
CA ALA A 27 4.28 16.75 -12.75
C ALA A 27 5.39 15.70 -12.97
N PRO A 28 5.35 14.56 -12.26
CA PRO A 28 6.50 13.70 -12.20
C PRO A 28 6.78 13.04 -13.56
N ASP A 29 8.06 12.83 -13.86
CA ASP A 29 8.54 12.27 -15.14
C ASP A 29 7.94 10.87 -15.35
N PRO A 30 7.18 10.61 -16.43
CA PRO A 30 6.64 9.29 -16.75
C PRO A 30 7.71 8.18 -16.85
N GLY A 31 8.97 8.54 -17.16
CA GLY A 31 10.10 7.60 -17.13
C GLY A 31 10.43 7.05 -15.73
N TYR A 32 9.91 7.67 -14.66
CA TYR A 32 10.14 7.25 -13.28
C TYR A 32 9.73 5.80 -13.01
N PHE A 33 8.64 5.31 -13.60
CA PHE A 33 8.12 3.97 -13.31
C PHE A 33 9.10 2.85 -13.69
N PHE A 34 9.79 2.99 -14.83
CA PHE A 34 10.73 2.00 -15.34
C PHE A 34 12.21 2.42 -15.22
N ALA A 35 12.49 3.56 -14.58
CA ALA A 35 13.86 4.02 -14.37
C ALA A 35 14.69 3.08 -13.48
N GLY A 36 15.96 2.90 -13.86
CA GLY A 36 16.99 2.16 -13.13
C GLY A 36 17.01 0.65 -13.42
N PRO A 37 18.10 -0.04 -13.02
CA PRO A 37 18.22 -1.49 -13.20
C PRO A 37 17.22 -2.26 -12.34
N VAL A 38 16.75 -3.40 -12.84
CA VAL A 38 15.90 -4.33 -12.09
C VAL A 38 16.80 -5.24 -11.24
N SER A 39 16.65 -5.19 -9.93
CA SER A 39 17.41 -6.04 -9.00
C SER A 39 17.03 -7.51 -9.15
N THR A 40 18.03 -8.37 -9.26
CA THR A 40 17.84 -9.84 -9.26
C THR A 40 18.42 -10.51 -8.01
N TYR A 41 19.00 -9.72 -7.10
CA TYR A 41 19.56 -10.18 -5.83
C TYR A 41 20.57 -11.33 -5.98
N GLY A 42 21.35 -11.30 -7.07
CA GLY A 42 22.33 -12.35 -7.39
C GLY A 42 21.74 -13.63 -8.00
N VAL A 43 20.42 -13.72 -8.14
CA VAL A 43 19.74 -14.86 -8.77
C VAL A 43 19.75 -14.69 -10.29
N SER A 44 20.00 -15.79 -11.00
CA SER A 44 19.85 -15.85 -12.46
C SER A 44 18.37 -15.85 -12.83
N VAL A 45 17.96 -14.91 -13.68
CA VAL A 45 16.57 -14.75 -14.14
C VAL A 45 16.53 -14.66 -15.66
N SER A 46 15.47 -15.20 -16.26
CA SER A 46 15.23 -15.07 -17.70
C SER A 46 14.86 -13.63 -18.07
N PRO A 47 14.96 -13.25 -19.36
CA PRO A 47 14.49 -11.93 -19.83
C PRO A 47 13.03 -11.66 -19.44
N ALA A 48 12.12 -12.60 -19.69
CA ALA A 48 10.70 -12.46 -19.34
C ALA A 48 10.46 -12.28 -17.83
N GLN A 49 11.26 -12.95 -16.98
CA GLN A 49 11.21 -12.75 -15.54
C GLN A 49 11.69 -11.35 -15.15
N ARG A 50 12.77 -10.86 -15.76
CA ARG A 50 13.27 -9.50 -15.55
C ARG A 50 12.24 -8.45 -15.96
N ASP A 51 11.57 -8.66 -17.07
CA ASP A 51 10.51 -7.77 -17.56
C ASP A 51 9.35 -7.72 -16.55
N ARG A 52 8.88 -8.88 -16.09
CA ARG A 52 7.86 -8.97 -15.01
C ARG A 52 8.28 -8.22 -13.75
N LEU A 53 9.53 -8.39 -13.31
CA LEU A 53 10.07 -7.67 -12.14
C LEU A 53 10.10 -6.15 -12.35
N ALA A 54 10.32 -5.67 -13.59
CA ALA A 54 10.23 -4.26 -13.92
C ALA A 54 8.81 -3.71 -13.68
N TYR A 55 7.77 -4.46 -14.07
CA TYR A 55 6.38 -4.09 -13.83
C TYR A 55 6.01 -4.14 -12.35
N LEU A 56 6.47 -5.15 -11.59
CA LEU A 56 6.25 -5.19 -10.14
C LEU A 56 6.86 -3.96 -9.43
N ARG A 57 8.04 -3.51 -9.88
CA ARG A 57 8.63 -2.25 -9.40
C ARG A 57 7.81 -1.03 -9.81
N ALA A 58 7.34 -0.96 -11.05
CA ALA A 58 6.48 0.13 -11.51
C ALA A 58 5.18 0.21 -10.67
N LEU A 59 4.56 -0.92 -10.35
CA LEU A 59 3.38 -0.99 -9.50
C LEU A 59 3.66 -0.53 -8.05
N ARG A 60 4.82 -0.86 -7.47
CA ARG A 60 5.22 -0.30 -6.16
C ARG A 60 5.34 1.24 -6.19
N ARG A 61 5.76 1.80 -7.32
CA ARG A 61 5.89 3.24 -7.56
C ARG A 61 4.56 3.93 -7.86
N LEU A 62 3.48 3.18 -8.08
CA LEU A 62 2.12 3.70 -8.29
C LEU A 62 1.45 4.01 -6.95
N ASP A 63 0.77 5.15 -6.85
CA ASP A 63 -0.11 5.47 -5.72
C ASP A 63 -1.56 5.05 -6.05
N PRO A 64 -2.07 3.93 -5.50
CA PRO A 64 -3.44 3.48 -5.77
C PRO A 64 -4.49 4.50 -5.28
N CYS A 65 -4.20 5.28 -4.23
CA CYS A 65 -5.11 6.32 -3.76
C CYS A 65 -5.14 7.53 -4.70
N GLY A 66 -4.05 7.79 -5.42
CA GLY A 66 -3.98 8.84 -6.42
C GLY A 66 -4.85 8.56 -7.66
N LEU A 67 -5.29 7.30 -7.86
CA LEU A 67 -6.24 6.94 -8.92
C LEU A 67 -7.65 7.50 -8.66
N LEU A 68 -7.92 7.92 -7.42
CA LEU A 68 -9.20 8.46 -7.01
C LEU A 68 -9.08 9.95 -6.70
N THR A 69 -9.25 10.78 -7.72
CA THR A 69 -9.19 12.23 -7.52
C THR A 69 -10.41 12.73 -6.73
N ARG A 70 -10.24 13.86 -6.05
CA ARG A 70 -11.36 14.57 -5.40
C ARG A 70 -12.48 14.87 -6.38
N GLU A 71 -12.18 15.19 -7.63
CA GLU A 71 -13.20 15.45 -8.65
C GLU A 71 -13.97 14.18 -9.02
N THR A 72 -13.25 13.08 -9.26
CA THR A 72 -13.83 11.75 -9.53
C THR A 72 -14.77 11.32 -8.40
N LEU A 73 -14.30 11.44 -7.16
CA LEU A 73 -15.02 10.96 -5.98
C LEU A 73 -16.19 11.87 -5.55
N ALA A 74 -16.08 13.19 -5.73
CA ALA A 74 -17.15 14.13 -5.36
C ALA A 74 -18.44 13.93 -6.17
N LYS A 75 -18.36 13.28 -7.34
CA LYS A 75 -19.54 12.92 -8.15
C LYS A 75 -20.34 11.75 -7.56
N ILE A 76 -19.73 10.99 -6.65
CA ILE A 76 -20.28 9.75 -6.09
C ILE A 76 -20.83 9.99 -4.68
N GLY A 77 -20.14 10.79 -3.87
CA GLY A 77 -20.57 11.14 -2.53
C GLY A 77 -19.54 11.94 -1.75
N GLU A 78 -19.81 12.19 -0.47
CA GLU A 78 -18.87 12.85 0.43
C GLU A 78 -17.84 11.85 0.96
N ILE A 79 -16.57 12.08 0.65
CA ILE A 79 -15.48 11.21 1.06
C ILE A 79 -15.09 11.50 2.50
N GLY A 80 -15.24 10.50 3.35
CA GLY A 80 -14.78 10.54 4.73
C GLY A 80 -13.27 10.43 4.78
N SER A 81 -12.71 9.37 4.19
CA SER A 81 -11.26 9.17 4.17
C SER A 81 -10.82 8.24 3.05
N VAL A 82 -9.52 8.30 2.74
CA VAL A 82 -8.84 7.41 1.78
C VAL A 82 -7.58 6.86 2.44
N GLY A 83 -7.21 5.61 2.20
CA GLY A 83 -5.84 5.16 2.50
C GLY A 83 -5.55 3.68 2.41
N THR A 84 -4.27 3.33 2.47
CA THR A 84 -3.77 1.95 2.44
C THR A 84 -3.96 1.32 3.82
N MET A 85 -5.03 0.56 4.07
CA MET A 85 -5.31 -0.02 5.39
C MET A 85 -4.86 -1.48 5.52
N PHE A 86 -4.88 -2.23 4.43
CA PHE A 86 -4.64 -3.68 4.45
C PHE A 86 -3.50 -4.13 3.52
N ALA A 87 -3.23 -3.38 2.44
CA ALA A 87 -2.12 -3.62 1.53
C ALA A 87 -1.54 -2.29 1.02
N PHE A 88 -0.27 -2.29 0.60
CA PHE A 88 0.35 -1.08 0.06
C PHE A 88 -0.05 -0.79 -1.38
N ASP A 89 -0.42 -1.82 -2.12
CA ASP A 89 -0.98 -1.81 -3.48
C ASP A 89 -2.51 -1.67 -3.50
N GLU A 90 -3.10 -1.20 -2.40
CA GLU A 90 -4.54 -1.02 -2.23
C GLU A 90 -4.87 0.36 -1.64
N CYS A 91 -5.98 0.95 -2.07
CA CYS A 91 -6.57 2.11 -1.44
C CYS A 91 -8.00 1.84 -0.97
N ASP A 92 -8.21 1.93 0.33
CA ASP A 92 -9.52 1.87 0.96
C ASP A 92 -10.16 3.26 0.98
N VAL A 93 -11.40 3.36 0.51
CA VAL A 93 -12.14 4.62 0.47
C VAL A 93 -13.47 4.49 1.18
N ASP A 94 -13.72 5.47 2.04
CA ASP A 94 -14.95 5.62 2.80
C ASP A 94 -15.81 6.75 2.20
N ILE A 95 -17.02 6.41 1.73
CA ILE A 95 -17.91 7.28 0.97
C ILE A 95 -19.27 7.40 1.65
N LYS A 96 -19.74 8.62 1.85
CA LYS A 96 -21.12 8.93 2.24
C LYS A 96 -21.94 9.29 1.00
N VAL A 97 -22.78 8.35 0.55
CA VAL A 97 -23.69 8.57 -0.57
C VAL A 97 -24.91 9.35 -0.09
N ALA A 98 -25.35 10.32 -0.89
CA ALA A 98 -26.52 11.13 -0.58
C ALA A 98 -27.78 10.26 -0.54
N GLY A 99 -28.62 10.44 0.50
CA GLY A 99 -29.86 9.67 0.67
C GLY A 99 -29.68 8.30 1.34
N GLU A 100 -28.46 7.79 1.46
CA GLU A 100 -28.20 6.56 2.23
C GLU A 100 -27.93 6.87 3.71
N SER A 101 -28.30 5.96 4.61
CA SER A 101 -28.01 6.09 6.05
C SER A 101 -26.61 5.59 6.41
N ALA A 102 -26.17 4.50 5.78
CA ALA A 102 -24.84 3.93 5.95
C ALA A 102 -23.76 4.71 5.16
N ARG A 103 -22.49 4.39 5.45
CA ARG A 103 -21.34 4.75 4.63
C ARG A 103 -20.93 3.52 3.83
N ARG A 104 -20.47 3.71 2.60
CA ARG A 104 -19.98 2.66 1.71
C ARG A 104 -18.45 2.62 1.76
N TYR A 105 -17.90 1.42 1.68
CA TYR A 105 -16.46 1.21 1.66
C TYR A 105 -16.06 0.48 0.39
N VAL A 106 -15.00 0.94 -0.26
CA VAL A 106 -14.44 0.30 -1.45
C VAL A 106 -12.94 0.14 -1.32
N SER A 107 -12.44 -0.92 -1.93
CA SER A 107 -11.04 -1.22 -2.12
C SER A 107 -10.68 -0.95 -3.57
N VAL A 108 -9.60 -0.20 -3.81
CA VAL A 108 -9.00 0.00 -5.13
C VAL A 108 -7.61 -0.62 -5.11
N TRP A 109 -7.51 -1.81 -5.69
CA TRP A 109 -6.29 -2.59 -5.76
C TRP A 109 -5.61 -2.42 -7.12
N VAL A 110 -4.28 -2.44 -7.14
CA VAL A 110 -3.47 -2.41 -8.36
C VAL A 110 -2.48 -3.56 -8.39
N GLY A 111 -2.31 -4.21 -9.53
CA GLY A 111 -1.35 -5.31 -9.63
C GLY A 111 -1.20 -5.90 -11.01
N LEU A 112 -0.52 -7.04 -11.11
CA LEU A 112 -0.45 -7.85 -12.34
C LEU A 112 -1.48 -8.96 -12.26
N ASP A 113 -2.44 -8.98 -13.17
CA ASP A 113 -3.51 -9.96 -13.19
C ASP A 113 -4.17 -10.07 -14.58
N THR A 114 -5.15 -10.95 -14.75
CA THR A 114 -6.00 -11.00 -15.94
C THR A 114 -7.08 -9.91 -15.88
N LEU A 115 -7.64 -9.53 -17.03
CA LEU A 115 -8.79 -8.61 -17.11
C LEU A 115 -10.14 -9.28 -16.79
N GLU A 116 -10.13 -10.51 -16.27
CA GLU A 116 -11.36 -11.23 -15.93
C GLU A 116 -11.95 -10.65 -14.62
N PRO A 117 -13.19 -10.11 -14.64
CA PRO A 117 -13.82 -9.57 -13.45
C PRO A 117 -14.42 -10.66 -12.57
N SER A 118 -14.25 -10.50 -11.27
CA SER A 118 -15.03 -11.26 -10.28
C SER A 118 -16.46 -10.68 -10.15
N PRO A 119 -17.43 -11.42 -9.58
CA PRO A 119 -18.75 -10.86 -9.28
C PRO A 119 -18.66 -9.59 -8.41
N CYS A 120 -19.38 -8.54 -8.80
CA CYS A 120 -19.37 -7.22 -8.15
C CYS A 120 -18.00 -6.55 -8.03
N GLU A 121 -17.13 -6.77 -9.03
CA GLU A 121 -15.84 -6.11 -9.15
C GLU A 121 -15.76 -5.40 -10.50
N PHE A 122 -15.25 -4.17 -10.48
CA PHE A 122 -14.81 -3.50 -11.70
C PHE A 122 -13.34 -3.81 -11.95
N VAL A 123 -12.98 -4.10 -13.20
CA VAL A 123 -11.59 -4.33 -13.62
C VAL A 123 -11.27 -3.44 -14.81
N GLY A 124 -10.14 -2.74 -14.74
CA GLY A 124 -9.63 -1.90 -15.82
C GLY A 124 -8.13 -2.13 -16.05
N SER A 125 -7.68 -1.94 -17.29
CA SER A 125 -6.25 -1.96 -17.62
C SER A 125 -5.57 -0.68 -17.12
N LEU A 126 -4.34 -0.82 -16.63
CA LEU A 126 -3.42 0.28 -16.35
C LEU A 126 -2.37 0.29 -17.47
N PRO A 127 -2.35 1.30 -18.36
CA PRO A 127 -1.50 1.31 -19.56
C PRO A 127 -0.03 1.66 -19.23
N LEU A 128 0.58 0.94 -18.30
CA LEU A 128 1.98 1.12 -17.92
C LEU A 128 2.94 0.72 -19.06
N ASP A 129 2.48 -0.15 -19.95
CA ASP A 129 3.17 -0.56 -21.18
C ASP A 129 3.43 0.60 -22.16
N ARG A 130 2.62 1.68 -22.07
CA ARG A 130 2.77 2.88 -22.89
C ARG A 130 3.79 3.88 -22.33
N LEU A 131 4.34 3.62 -21.13
CA LEU A 131 5.27 4.54 -20.48
C LEU A 131 6.70 4.38 -21.01
N PRO A 132 7.51 5.46 -21.01
CA PRO A 132 8.90 5.38 -21.43
C PRO A 132 9.70 4.32 -20.64
N GLY A 133 10.39 3.45 -21.36
CA GLY A 133 11.23 2.39 -20.77
C GLY A 133 10.48 1.14 -20.33
N ALA A 134 9.17 1.04 -20.56
CA ALA A 134 8.41 -0.18 -20.30
C ALA A 134 8.91 -1.33 -21.20
N PRO A 135 9.33 -2.47 -20.62
CA PRO A 135 9.65 -3.66 -21.41
C PRO A 135 8.35 -4.35 -21.89
N PRO A 136 8.43 -5.26 -22.87
CA PRO A 136 7.30 -6.12 -23.20
C PRO A 136 6.91 -6.99 -22.00
N LEU A 137 5.61 -7.15 -21.73
CA LEU A 137 5.11 -8.07 -20.70
C LEU A 137 4.48 -9.29 -21.38
N PRO A 138 5.17 -10.43 -21.47
CA PRO A 138 4.61 -11.63 -22.08
C PRO A 138 3.65 -12.35 -21.13
N GLY A 139 2.63 -12.99 -21.70
CA GLY A 139 1.68 -13.82 -20.97
C GLY A 139 0.27 -13.22 -20.89
N PRO A 140 -0.65 -13.86 -20.16
CA PRO A 140 -2.05 -13.46 -20.08
C PRO A 140 -2.33 -12.36 -19.03
N VAL A 141 -1.28 -11.92 -18.31
CA VAL A 141 -1.42 -10.95 -17.21
C VAL A 141 -0.89 -9.59 -17.64
N GLU A 142 -1.59 -8.55 -17.20
CA GLU A 142 -1.25 -7.16 -17.45
C GLU A 142 -1.41 -6.32 -16.17
N PRO A 143 -0.90 -5.09 -16.14
CA PRO A 143 -1.20 -4.18 -15.04
C PRO A 143 -2.67 -3.83 -15.04
N VAL A 144 -3.36 -4.08 -13.92
CA VAL A 144 -4.79 -3.83 -13.76
C VAL A 144 -5.08 -3.00 -12.52
N VAL A 145 -6.22 -2.31 -12.54
CA VAL A 145 -6.91 -1.81 -11.37
C VAL A 145 -8.15 -2.67 -11.13
N ARG A 146 -8.39 -3.06 -9.88
CA ARG A 146 -9.61 -3.73 -9.44
C ARG A 146 -10.30 -2.87 -8.40
N ILE A 147 -11.62 -2.73 -8.51
CA ILE A 147 -12.43 -1.95 -7.56
C ILE A 147 -13.52 -2.85 -7.00
N THR A 148 -13.49 -3.05 -5.69
CA THR A 148 -14.33 -4.02 -5.00
C THR A 148 -15.01 -3.37 -3.79
N PRO A 149 -16.35 -3.48 -3.65
CA PRO A 149 -17.04 -3.05 -2.44
C PRO A 149 -16.62 -3.92 -1.24
N ILE A 150 -16.24 -3.28 -0.14
CA ILE A 150 -15.87 -3.97 1.12
C ILE A 150 -17.13 -4.33 1.92
N THR A 151 -18.21 -3.55 1.78
CA THR A 151 -19.49 -3.73 2.48
C THR A 151 -20.63 -3.86 1.49
N GLU A 152 -21.53 -4.84 1.69
CA GLU A 152 -22.68 -5.15 0.82
C GLU A 152 -22.35 -5.25 -0.69
N GLN A 153 -22.83 -6.31 -1.35
CA GLN A 153 -22.59 -6.52 -2.78
C GLN A 153 -23.41 -5.53 -3.62
N SER A 154 -22.94 -4.29 -3.74
CA SER A 154 -23.49 -3.30 -4.66
C SER A 154 -22.63 -3.27 -5.92
N CYS A 155 -22.86 -4.25 -6.81
CA CYS A 155 -22.17 -4.36 -8.10
C CYS A 155 -22.16 -3.02 -8.87
N ASP A 156 -23.31 -2.33 -8.91
CA ASP A 156 -23.46 -1.04 -9.59
C ASP A 156 -22.53 0.06 -9.02
N PHE A 157 -22.21 -0.02 -7.72
CA PHE A 157 -21.36 0.95 -7.05
C PHE A 157 -19.89 0.82 -7.47
N ALA A 158 -19.39 -0.41 -7.58
CA ALA A 158 -18.04 -0.68 -8.10
C ALA A 158 -17.87 -0.15 -9.52
N ASP A 159 -18.85 -0.43 -10.37
CA ASP A 159 -18.92 0.04 -11.75
C ASP A 159 -18.95 1.56 -11.87
N LEU A 160 -19.76 2.23 -11.03
CA LEU A 160 -19.83 3.69 -10.98
C LEU A 160 -18.47 4.32 -10.67
N ILE A 161 -17.76 3.76 -9.70
CA ILE A 161 -16.42 4.26 -9.32
C ILE A 161 -15.42 3.99 -10.43
N GLY A 162 -15.41 2.78 -11.00
CA GLY A 162 -14.52 2.41 -12.10
C GLY A 162 -14.66 3.32 -13.32
N ARG A 163 -15.90 3.58 -13.75
CA ARG A 163 -16.18 4.52 -14.86
C ARG A 163 -15.74 5.94 -14.53
N SER A 164 -15.86 6.35 -13.27
CA SER A 164 -15.43 7.69 -12.83
C SER A 164 -13.89 7.82 -12.75
N ALA A 165 -13.18 6.70 -12.59
CA ALA A 165 -11.72 6.63 -12.61
C ALA A 165 -11.13 6.51 -14.03
N ALA A 166 -11.93 6.10 -15.03
CA ALA A 166 -11.48 5.87 -16.41
C ALA A 166 -10.60 6.99 -17.01
N PRO A 167 -10.90 8.31 -16.84
CA PRO A 167 -10.04 9.36 -17.38
C PRO A 167 -8.61 9.36 -16.82
N ILE A 168 -8.42 8.88 -15.58
CA ILE A 168 -7.11 8.76 -14.93
C ILE A 168 -6.41 7.48 -15.40
N LEU A 169 -7.16 6.40 -15.61
CA LEU A 169 -6.63 5.15 -16.17
C LEU A 169 -6.16 5.32 -17.61
N ASP A 170 -6.84 6.18 -18.38
CA ASP A 170 -6.46 6.53 -19.76
C ASP A 170 -5.34 7.59 -19.83
N ALA A 171 -5.00 8.23 -18.70
CA ALA A 171 -3.99 9.27 -18.67
C ALA A 171 -2.58 8.69 -18.79
N THR A 172 -1.72 9.33 -19.58
CA THR A 172 -0.29 8.97 -19.73
C THR A 172 0.58 9.33 -18.52
N ARG A 173 -0.04 9.74 -17.42
CA ARG A 173 0.61 10.19 -16.19
C ARG A 173 -0.06 9.54 -14.98
N PRO A 174 0.21 8.26 -14.71
CA PRO A 174 -0.31 7.60 -13.53
C PRO A 174 0.19 8.28 -12.25
N PRO A 175 -0.58 8.23 -11.17
CA PRO A 175 -0.22 8.84 -9.89
C PRO A 175 1.02 8.15 -9.32
N ILE A 176 2.05 8.94 -8.99
CA ILE A 176 3.27 8.42 -8.41
C ILE A 176 3.13 8.37 -6.90
N ARG A 177 3.58 7.26 -6.31
CA ARG A 177 3.89 7.16 -4.90
C ARG A 177 5.14 7.99 -4.64
N ASP A 178 4.94 9.26 -4.33
CA ASP A 178 5.95 10.11 -3.75
C ASP A 178 5.71 10.20 -2.23
N GLY A 179 6.68 10.73 -1.49
CA GLY A 179 6.51 10.97 -0.05
C GLY A 179 5.38 11.97 0.29
N ALA A 180 4.72 12.56 -0.71
CA ALA A 180 3.54 13.42 -0.58
C ALA A 180 2.22 12.70 -0.91
N ALA A 181 2.27 11.44 -1.35
CA ALA A 181 1.14 10.52 -1.38
C ALA A 181 0.47 10.47 0.00
N ALA A 182 -0.78 10.00 0.06
CA ALA A 182 -1.58 10.08 1.29
C ALA A 182 -0.84 9.54 2.54
N TYR A 183 0.15 8.64 2.37
CA TYR A 183 1.06 8.14 3.40
C TYR A 183 2.47 7.90 2.86
N PRO A 184 3.48 8.72 3.19
CA PRO A 184 4.87 8.31 3.04
C PRO A 184 5.14 7.12 3.97
N VAL A 185 5.18 5.92 3.42
CA VAL A 185 5.58 4.70 4.13
C VAL A 185 6.83 4.18 3.44
N VAL A 186 7.99 4.39 4.06
CA VAL A 186 9.29 3.95 3.52
C VAL A 186 9.26 2.46 3.16
N LEU A 187 8.56 1.65 3.96
CA LEU A 187 8.39 0.22 3.70
C LEU A 187 7.64 -0.08 2.38
N ALA A 188 6.72 0.78 1.95
CA ALA A 188 5.96 0.61 0.71
C ALA A 188 6.81 0.84 -0.55
N GLU A 189 7.97 1.49 -0.41
CA GLU A 189 8.93 1.69 -1.50
C GLU A 189 9.92 0.52 -1.63
N ARG A 190 9.96 -0.38 -0.64
CA ARG A 190 10.87 -1.52 -0.61
C ARG A 190 10.37 -2.65 -1.50
N ASP A 191 11.32 -3.40 -2.04
CA ASP A 191 11.04 -4.66 -2.73
C ASP A 191 11.07 -5.81 -1.70
N PRO A 192 9.96 -6.51 -1.46
CA PRO A 192 9.92 -7.65 -0.54
C PRO A 192 10.94 -8.74 -0.90
N CYS A 193 11.32 -8.86 -2.17
CA CYS A 193 12.22 -9.90 -2.64
C CYS A 193 13.70 -9.61 -2.39
N GLU A 194 14.05 -8.45 -1.82
CA GLU A 194 15.39 -8.21 -1.29
C GLU A 194 15.78 -9.26 -0.23
N ILE A 195 14.79 -9.88 0.44
CA ILE A 195 15.00 -10.99 1.38
C ILE A 195 15.79 -12.15 0.76
N VAL A 196 15.70 -12.37 -0.55
CA VAL A 196 16.41 -13.45 -1.26
C VAL A 196 17.93 -13.29 -1.17
N ALA A 197 18.43 -12.06 -0.99
CA ALA A 197 19.87 -11.81 -0.82
C ALA A 197 20.42 -12.30 0.53
N VAL A 198 19.56 -12.41 1.56
CA VAL A 198 19.96 -12.72 2.94
C VAL A 198 19.34 -14.00 3.49
N GLN A 199 18.29 -14.51 2.85
CA GLN A 199 17.63 -15.76 3.19
C GLN A 199 17.89 -16.80 2.09
N PRO A 200 18.65 -17.87 2.39
CA PRO A 200 18.89 -18.94 1.43
C PRO A 200 17.58 -19.57 0.94
N ALA A 201 17.22 -19.30 -0.31
CA ALA A 201 16.10 -19.92 -1.00
C ALA A 201 16.65 -20.86 -2.09
N ALA A 202 16.04 -22.03 -2.25
CA ALA A 202 16.33 -22.91 -3.37
C ALA A 202 15.77 -22.35 -4.68
N ARG A 203 14.65 -21.62 -4.60
CA ARG A 203 13.99 -21.00 -5.75
C ARG A 203 13.27 -19.73 -5.36
N TRP A 204 13.42 -18.70 -6.20
CA TRP A 204 12.54 -17.54 -6.21
C TRP A 204 11.40 -17.77 -7.21
N ASP A 205 10.15 -17.74 -6.76
CA ASP A 205 8.97 -17.83 -7.62
C ASP A 205 8.51 -16.44 -8.09
N ILE A 206 9.17 -15.95 -9.14
CA ILE A 206 8.86 -14.65 -9.76
C ILE A 206 7.44 -14.64 -10.36
N GLY A 207 6.90 -15.81 -10.75
CA GLY A 207 5.54 -15.93 -11.27
C GLY A 207 4.50 -15.64 -10.18
N ALA A 208 4.71 -16.20 -8.98
CA ALA A 208 3.83 -15.99 -7.83
C ALA A 208 4.09 -14.68 -7.06
N THR A 209 5.24 -14.01 -7.28
CA THR A 209 5.58 -12.73 -6.66
C THR A 209 4.62 -11.61 -7.10
N ARG A 210 4.24 -10.75 -6.14
CA ARG A 210 3.36 -9.56 -6.31
C ARG A 210 4.11 -8.28 -5.91
N PRO A 211 3.59 -7.06 -6.15
CA PRO A 211 4.34 -5.82 -5.91
C PRO A 211 4.95 -5.73 -4.51
N HIS A 212 4.19 -6.08 -3.47
CA HIS A 212 4.64 -6.07 -2.08
C HIS A 212 4.67 -7.45 -1.42
N MET A 213 4.67 -8.54 -2.20
CA MET A 213 4.85 -9.91 -1.68
C MET A 213 5.89 -10.70 -2.47
N CYS A 214 6.87 -11.27 -1.77
CA CYS A 214 7.84 -12.20 -2.33
C CYS A 214 7.44 -13.65 -2.08
N ALA A 215 7.40 -14.44 -3.16
CA ALA A 215 7.15 -15.88 -3.09
C ALA A 215 8.46 -16.65 -3.36
N MET A 216 8.85 -17.52 -2.45
CA MET A 216 10.07 -18.32 -2.58
C MET A 216 9.88 -19.74 -2.03
N THR A 217 10.80 -20.63 -2.38
CA THR A 217 10.85 -22.00 -1.86
C THR A 217 12.21 -22.23 -1.23
N LEU A 218 12.22 -22.71 0.01
CA LEU A 218 13.44 -23.04 0.75
C LEU A 218 14.03 -24.38 0.30
N ALA A 219 15.24 -24.71 0.77
CA ALA A 219 15.95 -25.94 0.42
C ALA A 219 15.20 -27.22 0.81
N ASP A 220 14.43 -27.17 1.90
CA ASP A 220 13.58 -28.28 2.37
C ASP A 220 12.24 -28.39 1.60
N ARG A 221 12.05 -27.58 0.55
CA ARG A 221 10.84 -27.43 -0.25
C ARG A 221 9.67 -26.74 0.46
N THR A 222 9.90 -26.09 1.59
CA THR A 222 8.89 -25.23 2.22
C THR A 222 8.66 -24.00 1.33
N ALA A 223 7.41 -23.79 0.91
CA ALA A 223 7.00 -22.56 0.24
C ALA A 223 6.85 -21.45 1.28
N VAL A 224 7.37 -20.27 1.01
CA VAL A 224 7.33 -19.10 1.89
C VAL A 224 6.80 -17.92 1.12
N ARG A 225 5.92 -17.15 1.78
CA ARG A 225 5.47 -15.85 1.28
C ARG A 225 5.79 -14.79 2.33
N LEU A 226 6.56 -13.80 1.92
CA LEU A 226 6.88 -12.62 2.71
C LEU A 226 6.13 -11.44 2.11
N THR A 227 5.28 -10.79 2.89
CA THR A 227 4.50 -9.63 2.47
C THR A 227 4.88 -8.40 3.29
N LEU A 228 5.14 -7.29 2.60
CA LEU A 228 5.21 -5.96 3.20
C LEU A 228 3.81 -5.35 3.12
N GLN A 229 3.20 -5.05 4.25
CA GLN A 229 1.82 -4.57 4.29
C GLN A 229 1.54 -3.74 5.53
N PRO A 230 0.49 -2.91 5.52
CA PRO A 230 -0.13 -2.44 6.74
C PRO A 230 -0.81 -3.61 7.49
N GLN A 231 -0.84 -3.53 8.81
CA GLN A 231 -1.65 -4.40 9.67
C GLN A 231 -2.35 -3.57 10.73
N LEU A 232 -3.61 -3.92 10.99
CA LEU A 232 -4.33 -3.46 12.17
C LEU A 232 -3.71 -4.09 13.41
N PHE A 233 -3.48 -3.25 14.42
CA PHE A 233 -2.92 -3.65 15.69
C PHE A 233 -3.68 -2.96 16.80
N GLU A 234 -4.27 -3.75 17.68
CA GLU A 234 -4.91 -3.27 18.89
C GLU A 234 -4.27 -3.99 20.08
N PRO A 235 -3.42 -3.30 20.87
CA PRO A 235 -2.65 -3.94 21.94
C PRO A 235 -3.49 -4.71 22.97
N GLY A 236 -4.74 -4.29 23.19
CA GLY A 236 -5.65 -4.88 24.17
C GLY A 236 -6.36 -6.15 23.71
N THR A 237 -6.44 -6.39 22.40
CA THR A 237 -7.19 -7.50 21.80
C THR A 237 -6.33 -8.40 20.91
N ASP A 238 -5.08 -8.03 20.64
CA ASP A 238 -4.14 -8.86 19.89
C ASP A 238 -3.84 -10.17 20.65
N ASN A 239 -4.26 -11.28 20.05
CA ASN A 239 -4.16 -12.62 20.60
C ASN A 239 -2.90 -13.38 20.15
N ARG A 240 -2.02 -12.75 19.35
CA ARG A 240 -0.79 -13.39 18.86
C ARG A 240 0.23 -13.51 19.98
N SER A 241 1.02 -14.58 19.92
CA SER A 241 2.14 -14.78 20.84
C SER A 241 3.23 -13.75 20.56
N ARG A 242 3.67 -13.04 21.60
CA ARG A 242 4.74 -12.05 21.50
C ARG A 242 6.07 -12.69 21.86
N LEU A 243 6.94 -12.82 20.88
CA LEU A 243 8.27 -13.42 21.01
C LEU A 243 9.33 -12.35 20.88
N SER A 244 10.40 -12.44 21.66
CA SER A 244 11.61 -11.63 21.46
C SER A 244 12.70 -12.55 20.91
N ARG A 245 13.21 -12.26 19.72
CA ARG A 245 14.28 -13.02 19.06
C ARG A 245 15.25 -12.04 18.42
N ASP A 246 16.52 -12.11 18.81
CA ASP A 246 17.59 -11.20 18.36
C ASP A 246 17.25 -9.71 18.49
N GLY A 247 16.56 -9.32 19.57
CA GLY A 247 16.13 -7.94 19.79
C GLY A 247 14.94 -7.49 18.93
N VAL A 248 14.37 -8.38 18.11
CA VAL A 248 13.16 -8.14 17.32
C VAL A 248 11.95 -8.71 18.05
N VAL A 249 10.89 -7.91 18.17
CA VAL A 249 9.60 -8.36 18.71
C VAL A 249 8.75 -8.92 17.57
N VAL A 250 8.52 -10.22 17.61
CA VAL A 250 7.70 -10.96 16.64
C VAL A 250 6.33 -11.27 17.23
N PHE A 251 5.29 -11.00 16.45
CA PHE A 251 3.91 -11.38 16.75
C PHE A 251 3.59 -12.63 15.95
N LEU A 252 3.48 -13.77 16.62
CA LEU A 252 3.26 -15.08 16.01
C LEU A 252 1.82 -15.54 16.23
N ASP A 253 1.09 -15.74 15.13
CA ASP A 253 -0.11 -16.58 15.14
C ASP A 253 0.33 -18.04 15.16
N THR A 254 0.10 -18.74 16.27
CA THR A 254 0.53 -20.13 16.46
C THR A 254 -0.39 -21.15 15.80
N GLN A 255 -1.60 -20.76 15.39
CA GLN A 255 -2.54 -21.62 14.68
C GLN A 255 -2.22 -21.67 13.20
N LEU A 256 -1.92 -20.51 12.61
CA LEU A 256 -1.60 -20.37 11.19
C LEU A 256 -0.08 -20.44 10.91
N CYS A 257 0.75 -20.35 11.95
CA CYS A 257 2.20 -20.12 11.84
C CYS A 257 2.50 -18.94 10.90
N THR A 258 1.88 -17.80 11.19
CA THR A 258 2.16 -16.54 10.51
C THR A 258 2.89 -15.61 11.48
N ALA A 259 4.10 -15.20 11.11
CA ALA A 259 4.91 -14.28 11.93
C ALA A 259 4.79 -12.86 11.36
N SER A 260 4.61 -11.86 12.23
CA SER A 260 4.59 -10.45 11.82
C SER A 260 5.50 -9.60 12.70
N VAL A 261 6.17 -8.63 12.08
CA VAL A 261 6.98 -7.63 12.79
C VAL A 261 6.58 -6.25 12.28
N PHE A 262 6.23 -5.35 13.19
CA PHE A 262 5.89 -3.97 12.85
C PHE A 262 7.16 -3.12 12.65
N LEU A 263 7.27 -2.46 11.50
CA LEU A 263 8.45 -1.72 11.07
C LEU A 263 8.09 -0.25 10.84
N GLY A 264 8.26 0.56 11.89
CA GLY A 264 8.03 2.00 11.84
C GLY A 264 6.82 2.49 12.64
N ALA A 265 6.50 3.77 12.41
CA ALA A 265 5.44 4.49 13.12
C ALA A 265 4.04 4.09 12.63
N PRO A 266 3.00 4.26 13.47
CA PRO A 266 1.61 4.09 13.04
C PRO A 266 1.27 4.96 11.84
N MET A 267 0.57 4.35 10.88
CA MET A 267 -0.05 5.01 9.75
C MET A 267 -1.32 5.72 10.23
N ARG A 268 -1.60 6.88 9.65
CA ARG A 268 -2.85 7.62 9.89
C ARG A 268 -3.78 7.42 8.72
N ARG A 269 -5.02 7.88 8.81
CA ARG A 269 -5.93 8.02 7.66
C ARG A 269 -6.08 9.50 7.33
N LYS A 270 -6.22 9.85 6.06
CA LYS A 270 -6.25 11.21 5.52
C LYS A 270 -7.69 11.52 5.14
N LEU A 271 -8.14 12.68 5.58
CA LEU A 271 -9.38 13.30 5.13
C LEU A 271 -9.14 13.95 3.77
N LEU A 272 -10.17 14.00 2.91
CA LEU A 272 -10.05 14.62 1.58
C LEU A 272 -9.70 16.14 1.65
N GLY A 273 -9.79 16.76 2.84
CA GLY A 273 -9.36 18.14 3.12
C GLY A 273 -7.88 18.32 3.49
N GLY A 274 -7.08 17.25 3.53
CA GLY A 274 -5.65 17.31 3.87
C GLY A 274 -5.32 17.07 5.34
N ASP A 275 -6.32 17.15 6.21
CA ASP A 275 -6.22 16.73 7.61
C ASP A 275 -6.16 15.20 7.75
N TYR A 276 -5.87 14.72 8.95
CA TYR A 276 -5.82 13.30 9.27
C TYR A 276 -6.88 12.94 10.30
N LEU A 277 -7.49 11.76 10.15
CA LEU A 277 -8.30 11.16 11.20
C LEU A 277 -7.48 11.03 12.49
N ARG A 278 -8.16 11.23 13.61
CA ARG A 278 -7.57 11.00 14.93
C ARG A 278 -7.29 9.51 15.09
N PRO A 279 -6.16 9.13 15.71
CA PRO A 279 -5.90 7.73 16.03
C PRO A 279 -7.05 7.16 16.86
N SER A 280 -7.59 6.01 16.43
CA SER A 280 -8.41 5.13 17.26
C SER A 280 -7.54 4.25 18.14
N ASP A 281 -8.15 3.50 19.08
CA ASP A 281 -7.44 2.48 19.88
C ASP A 281 -6.83 1.37 18.99
N VAL A 282 -7.47 1.10 17.84
CA VAL A 282 -6.89 0.32 16.74
C VAL A 282 -5.96 1.20 15.92
N VAL A 283 -4.69 0.82 15.83
CA VAL A 283 -3.69 1.51 15.01
C VAL A 283 -3.32 0.69 13.79
N ILE A 284 -3.14 1.36 12.64
CA ILE A 284 -2.58 0.73 11.44
C ILE A 284 -1.06 0.88 11.53
N ARG A 285 -0.31 -0.19 11.34
CA ARG A 285 1.15 -0.14 11.37
C ARG A 285 1.74 -0.86 10.15
N PRO A 286 2.78 -0.30 9.52
CA PRO A 286 3.56 -1.02 8.51
C PRO A 286 4.21 -2.25 9.16
N SER A 287 4.17 -3.39 8.47
CA SER A 287 4.75 -4.63 8.93
C SER A 287 5.35 -5.44 7.79
N VAL A 288 6.24 -6.34 8.18
CA VAL A 288 6.53 -7.55 7.41
C VAL A 288 5.69 -8.68 8.00
N SER A 289 5.05 -9.47 7.14
CA SER A 289 4.36 -10.71 7.49
C SER A 289 4.96 -11.87 6.72
N VAL A 290 5.15 -13.01 7.38
CA VAL A 290 5.72 -14.22 6.78
C VAL A 290 4.82 -15.40 7.08
N GLU A 291 4.43 -16.11 6.03
CA GLU A 291 3.67 -17.37 6.08
C GLU A 291 4.44 -18.47 5.34
N SER A 292 4.18 -19.72 5.70
CA SER A 292 4.78 -20.89 5.03
C SER A 292 3.76 -21.97 4.73
N THR A 293 4.02 -22.74 3.66
CA THR A 293 3.29 -23.96 3.32
C THR A 293 4.27 -25.12 3.16
N PRO A 294 4.16 -26.20 3.96
CA PRO A 294 3.26 -26.33 5.12
C PRO A 294 3.59 -25.32 6.24
N PRO A 295 2.70 -25.11 7.22
CA PRO A 295 2.94 -24.21 8.35
C PRO A 295 4.20 -24.62 9.15
N ARG A 296 5.13 -23.68 9.37
CA ARG A 296 6.40 -23.86 10.09
C ARG A 296 6.72 -22.64 10.96
N CYS A 297 6.18 -22.62 12.17
CA CYS A 297 6.24 -21.47 13.09
C CYS A 297 7.67 -20.98 13.37
N GLU A 298 8.65 -21.87 13.56
CA GLU A 298 10.05 -21.45 13.77
C GLU A 298 10.64 -20.81 12.51
N THR A 299 10.45 -21.43 11.35
CA THR A 299 10.95 -20.94 10.06
C THR A 299 10.40 -19.55 9.74
N VAL A 300 9.09 -19.33 9.88
CA VAL A 300 8.51 -18.00 9.61
C VAL A 300 8.98 -16.95 10.61
N THR A 301 9.25 -17.34 11.85
CA THR A 301 9.78 -16.44 12.88
C THR A 301 11.19 -16.00 12.52
N ASP A 302 12.07 -16.92 12.13
CA ASP A 302 13.45 -16.61 11.75
C ASP A 302 13.53 -15.74 10.49
N ILE A 303 12.68 -16.01 9.50
CA ILE A 303 12.58 -15.20 8.29
C ILE A 303 12.03 -13.81 8.63
N ALA A 304 11.03 -13.70 9.50
CA ALA A 304 10.47 -12.41 9.92
C ALA A 304 11.50 -11.56 10.69
N VAL A 305 12.35 -12.17 11.52
CA VAL A 305 13.47 -11.49 12.19
C VAL A 305 14.50 -10.99 11.17
N SER A 306 14.87 -11.83 10.20
CA SER A 306 15.82 -11.46 9.14
C SER A 306 15.28 -10.31 8.27
N ALA A 307 14.01 -10.39 7.91
CA ALA A 307 13.31 -9.33 7.17
C ALA A 307 13.22 -8.03 7.97
N ALA A 308 12.94 -8.10 9.27
CA ALA A 308 12.91 -6.92 10.13
C ALA A 308 14.27 -6.22 10.20
N LYS A 309 15.38 -6.96 10.23
CA LYS A 309 16.73 -6.39 10.19
C LYS A 309 17.08 -5.79 8.83
N LEU A 310 16.51 -6.34 7.75
CA LEU A 310 16.75 -5.87 6.38
C LEU A 310 15.95 -4.60 6.04
N PHE A 311 14.70 -4.52 6.51
CA PHE A 311 13.76 -3.46 6.12
C PHE A 311 13.50 -2.42 7.21
N GLY A 312 13.92 -2.68 8.46
CA GLY A 312 13.74 -1.81 9.62
C GLY A 312 14.84 -0.79 9.84
#